data_AF-A0A8T4D4X1-F1
#
_entry.id   AF-A0A8T4D4X1-F1
#
_cell.length_a   1.000
_cell.length_b   1.000
_cell.length_c   1.000
_cell.angle_alpha   90.00
_cell.angle_beta   90.00
_cell.angle_gamma   90.00
#
_symmetry.space_group_name_H-M   'P 1'
#
loop_
_entity.id
_entity.type
_entity.pdbx_description
1 polymer ?
#
loop_
_entity_poly.entity_id
_entity_poly.type
_entity_poly.pdbx_seq_one_letter_code
_entity_poly.pdbx_strand_id
1 'polypeptide(L)'
;MSETEDAATTVVRLLRTEMRVAKDDGALATIIVTSEWQNTDAFKGCDGQVTVGLAESTDQKIELSGKTRRRLSFLRVTVWVSDAPRVNEAGRVMRGKIVEEVNRVVRQNRTKPNETLYDFFNAGPTTQAHKAYSSNSEAAPDSSGWIELSSEQYQQLWYSDDDRCQIIQGESGDYAVALFRFKIASREKTVKKMVLSFEGYGTAPGGNGVSVKVWNREAGAWQNAQTGGAGGTDETITVTLASNLPNYINQGGYVWFLARTLNASDGSTPAVLYCNYACCVVTVNGITYCDVAGFRNLDRVDVKPFVFRTEFTVKSWFFENIGV
;
A
#
# COMPACT_ATOMS: atom_id res chain seq x y z
N MET A 1 -9.76 -21.01 3.80
CA MET A 1 -8.80 -21.01 4.92
C MET A 1 -7.72 -19.98 4.59
N SER A 2 -7.35 -19.11 5.54
CA SER A 2 -6.31 -18.10 5.32
C SER A 2 -4.94 -18.76 5.23
N GLU A 3 -4.14 -18.37 4.24
CA GLU A 3 -2.77 -18.84 4.06
C GLU A 3 -1.80 -17.96 4.85
N THR A 4 -0.63 -18.51 5.20
CA THR A 4 0.44 -17.72 5.82
C THR A 4 1.31 -17.10 4.73
N GLU A 5 1.57 -15.80 4.81
CA GLU A 5 2.52 -15.10 3.96
C GLU A 5 3.96 -15.44 4.38
N ASP A 6 4.80 -15.69 3.39
CA ASP A 6 6.22 -15.93 3.61
C ASP A 6 6.93 -14.68 4.15
N ALA A 7 7.88 -14.88 5.07
CA ALA A 7 8.58 -13.80 5.76
C ALA A 7 9.38 -12.90 4.80
N ALA A 8 10.02 -13.49 3.77
CA ALA A 8 10.73 -12.71 2.77
C ALA A 8 9.73 -11.89 1.93
N THR A 9 8.59 -12.48 1.56
CA THR A 9 7.52 -11.78 0.82
C THR A 9 6.99 -10.58 1.62
N THR A 10 6.77 -10.72 2.93
CA THR A 10 6.37 -9.60 3.80
C THR A 10 7.41 -8.47 3.79
N VAL A 11 8.70 -8.79 3.90
CA VAL A 11 9.77 -7.78 3.88
C VAL A 11 9.95 -7.15 2.49
N VAL A 12 9.82 -7.93 1.41
CA VAL A 12 9.82 -7.39 0.02
C VAL A 12 8.69 -6.38 -0.15
N ARG A 13 7.47 -6.72 0.26
CA ARG A 13 6.31 -5.84 0.17
C ARG A 13 6.55 -4.56 0.97
N LEU A 14 6.99 -4.70 2.22
CA LEU A 14 7.29 -3.58 3.10
C LEU A 14 8.32 -2.61 2.47
N LEU A 15 9.46 -3.14 2.03
CA LEU A 15 10.52 -2.34 1.42
C LEU A 15 10.06 -1.71 0.10
N ARG A 16 9.30 -2.43 -0.73
CA ARG A 16 8.80 -1.90 -2.00
C ARG A 16 7.84 -0.71 -1.81
N THR A 17 6.99 -0.76 -0.79
CA THR A 17 6.00 0.30 -0.55
C THR A 17 6.59 1.50 0.19
N GLU A 18 7.50 1.28 1.13
CA GLU A 18 7.93 2.31 2.08
C GLU A 18 9.28 2.97 1.75
N MET A 19 10.12 2.34 0.91
CA MET A 19 11.44 2.90 0.58
C MET A 19 11.31 4.11 -0.32
N ARG A 20 12.00 5.21 0.07
CA ARG A 20 12.03 6.45 -0.69
C ARG A 20 13.45 7.01 -0.66
N VAL A 21 14.20 6.79 -1.75
CA VAL A 21 15.59 7.24 -1.86
C VAL A 21 15.64 8.47 -2.76
N ALA A 22 16.18 9.58 -2.25
CA ALA A 22 16.39 10.81 -3.02
C ALA A 22 17.84 10.90 -3.52
N LYS A 23 18.01 11.27 -4.78
CA LYS A 23 19.30 11.60 -5.39
C LYS A 23 19.79 12.96 -4.91
N ASP A 24 21.07 13.26 -5.12
CA ASP A 24 21.65 14.56 -4.76
C ASP A 24 21.02 15.74 -5.52
N ASP A 25 20.42 15.49 -6.69
CA ASP A 25 19.66 16.48 -7.47
C ASP A 25 18.20 16.66 -7.00
N GLY A 26 17.79 15.95 -5.94
CA GLY A 26 16.44 15.97 -5.39
C GLY A 26 15.44 15.04 -6.08
N ALA A 27 15.81 14.38 -7.19
CA ALA A 27 14.94 13.42 -7.85
C ALA A 27 14.83 12.10 -7.07
N LEU A 28 13.73 11.38 -7.23
CA LEU A 28 13.58 10.04 -6.65
C LEU A 28 14.44 9.02 -7.43
N ALA A 29 15.12 8.14 -6.70
CA ALA A 29 15.86 7.03 -7.26
C ALA A 29 14.94 5.86 -7.60
N THR A 30 15.20 5.23 -8.74
CA THR A 30 14.49 4.04 -9.20
C THR A 30 15.12 2.82 -8.54
N ILE A 31 14.49 2.28 -7.51
CA ILE A 31 14.99 1.10 -6.77
C ILE A 31 14.08 -0.10 -7.04
N ILE A 32 14.67 -1.23 -7.45
CA ILE A 32 13.93 -2.49 -7.66
C ILE A 32 14.04 -3.34 -6.40
N VAL A 33 12.90 -3.71 -5.79
CA VAL A 33 12.86 -4.62 -4.64
C VAL A 33 12.24 -5.96 -5.04
N THR A 34 12.96 -7.07 -4.84
CA THR A 34 12.55 -8.41 -5.28
C THR A 34 12.98 -9.51 -4.31
N SER A 35 12.35 -10.68 -4.40
CA SER A 35 12.78 -11.92 -3.73
C SER A 35 13.76 -12.74 -4.57
N GLU A 36 13.94 -12.38 -5.85
CA GLU A 36 14.87 -13.06 -6.74
C GLU A 36 16.33 -12.74 -6.40
N TRP A 37 17.25 -13.63 -6.81
CA TRP A 37 18.68 -13.36 -6.77
C TRP A 37 19.03 -12.17 -7.68
N GLN A 38 20.24 -11.63 -7.51
CA GLN A 38 20.72 -10.50 -8.32
C GLN A 38 20.44 -10.76 -9.80
N ASN A 39 19.66 -9.86 -10.42
CA ASN A 39 19.30 -9.96 -11.82
C ASN A 39 20.10 -8.90 -12.58
N THR A 40 21.14 -9.35 -13.28
CA THR A 40 22.08 -8.49 -14.01
C THR A 40 21.39 -7.67 -15.11
N ASP A 41 20.28 -8.15 -15.66
CA ASP A 41 19.50 -7.43 -16.66
C ASP A 41 18.54 -6.40 -16.03
N ALA A 42 17.94 -6.71 -14.87
CA ALA A 42 17.16 -5.75 -14.09
C ALA A 42 18.01 -4.55 -13.62
N PHE A 43 19.31 -4.77 -13.48
CA PHE A 43 20.31 -3.78 -13.09
C PHE A 43 20.57 -2.67 -14.13
N LYS A 44 20.14 -2.84 -15.38
CA LYS A 44 20.50 -1.93 -16.49
C LYS A 44 19.66 -0.64 -16.55
N GLY A 45 18.58 -0.55 -15.78
CA GLY A 45 17.62 0.56 -15.83
C GLY A 45 17.21 1.15 -14.48
N CYS A 46 17.92 0.81 -13.41
CA CYS A 46 17.61 1.27 -12.05
C CYS A 46 18.86 1.84 -11.37
N ASP A 47 18.65 2.67 -10.34
CA ASP A 47 19.73 3.24 -9.53
C ASP A 47 20.24 2.24 -8.47
N GLY A 48 19.46 1.20 -8.19
CA GLY A 48 19.85 0.11 -7.29
C GLY A 48 18.82 -1.02 -7.24
N GLN A 49 19.26 -2.15 -6.70
CA GLN A 49 18.42 -3.32 -6.47
C GLN A 49 18.51 -3.76 -5.01
N VAL A 50 17.37 -4.11 -4.41
CA VAL A 50 17.29 -4.76 -3.10
C VAL A 50 16.68 -6.15 -3.26
N THR A 51 17.41 -7.17 -2.83
CA THR A 51 16.97 -8.56 -2.88
C THR A 51 16.73 -9.08 -1.46
N VAL A 52 15.63 -9.78 -1.22
CA VAL A 52 15.31 -10.37 0.09
C VAL A 52 15.16 -11.87 -0.04
N GLY A 53 15.97 -12.63 0.69
CA GLY A 53 15.89 -14.10 0.72
C GLY A 53 15.78 -14.63 2.14
N LEU A 54 15.16 -15.81 2.28
CA LEU A 54 15.18 -16.56 3.53
C LEU A 54 16.54 -17.27 3.68
N ALA A 55 17.26 -16.99 4.77
CA ALA A 55 18.54 -17.64 5.07
C ALA A 55 18.35 -18.83 6.00
N GLU A 56 17.52 -18.68 7.03
CA GLU A 56 17.23 -19.72 8.01
C GLU A 56 15.80 -19.56 8.53
N SER A 57 15.13 -20.67 8.83
CA SER A 57 13.85 -20.66 9.54
C SER A 57 13.80 -21.82 10.52
N THR A 58 13.45 -21.52 11.77
CA THR A 58 13.26 -22.50 12.84
C THR A 58 11.86 -22.38 13.38
N ASP A 59 11.27 -23.52 13.74
CA ASP A 59 9.94 -23.61 14.32
C ASP A 59 10.03 -24.14 15.75
N GLN A 60 9.38 -23.44 16.69
CA GLN A 60 9.50 -23.66 18.11
C GLN A 60 8.12 -23.74 18.75
N LYS A 61 7.87 -24.80 19.52
CA LYS A 61 6.69 -24.89 20.39
C LYS A 61 6.86 -23.90 21.54
N ILE A 62 5.82 -23.12 21.83
CA ILE A 62 5.85 -22.14 22.94
C ILE A 62 5.19 -22.70 24.19
N GLU A 63 4.26 -23.63 24.01
CA GLU A 63 3.50 -24.26 25.09
C GLU A 63 3.55 -25.78 25.00
N LEU A 64 3.26 -26.45 26.13
CA LEU A 64 3.26 -27.91 26.25
C LEU A 64 2.30 -28.60 25.27
N SER A 65 1.14 -27.98 25.00
CA SER A 65 0.17 -28.50 24.05
C SER A 65 0.69 -28.51 22.61
N GLY A 66 1.71 -27.69 22.32
CA GLY A 66 2.24 -27.48 20.98
C GLY A 66 1.29 -26.75 20.02
N LYS A 67 0.14 -26.26 20.50
CA LYS A 67 -0.85 -25.54 19.67
C LYS A 67 -0.34 -24.16 19.24
N THR A 68 0.30 -23.43 20.14
CA THR A 68 0.98 -22.16 19.84
C THR A 68 2.43 -22.42 19.46
N ARG A 69 2.81 -21.96 18.27
CA ARG A 69 4.16 -22.12 17.72
C ARG A 69 4.73 -20.76 17.31
N ARG A 70 6.05 -20.63 17.45
CA ARG A 70 6.83 -19.50 16.97
C ARG A 70 7.71 -19.98 15.82
N ARG A 71 7.53 -19.37 14.65
CA ARG A 71 8.49 -19.45 13.56
C ARG A 71 9.47 -18.29 13.69
N LEU A 72 10.73 -18.59 13.90
CA LEU A 72 11.83 -17.62 13.93
C LEU A 72 12.59 -17.72 12.61
N SER A 73 12.69 -16.61 11.87
CA SER A 73 13.33 -16.59 10.55
C SER A 73 14.42 -15.53 10.50
N PHE A 74 15.55 -15.89 9.88
CA PHE A 74 16.62 -14.97 9.52
C PHE A 74 16.57 -14.74 8.01
N LEU A 75 16.41 -13.48 7.63
CA LEU A 75 16.32 -13.02 6.25
C LEU A 75 17.63 -12.33 5.87
N ARG A 76 18.02 -12.51 4.61
CA ARG A 76 19.14 -11.82 3.99
C ARG A 76 18.59 -10.75 3.06
N VAL A 77 18.72 -9.49 3.47
CA VAL A 77 18.38 -8.34 2.62
C VAL A 77 19.67 -7.81 2.02
N THR A 78 19.81 -7.84 0.71
CA THR A 78 21.04 -7.40 0.04
C THR A 78 20.74 -6.20 -0.83
N VAL A 79 21.47 -5.11 -0.60
CA VAL A 79 21.50 -3.91 -1.43
C VAL A 79 22.61 -4.07 -2.45
N TRP A 80 22.29 -3.79 -3.70
CA TRP A 80 23.20 -3.85 -4.83
C TRP A 80 23.14 -2.52 -5.57
N VAL A 81 24.31 -1.96 -5.88
CA VAL A 81 24.46 -0.75 -6.73
C VAL A 81 25.69 -0.93 -7.62
N SER A 82 25.67 -0.38 -8.82
CA SER A 82 26.82 -0.38 -9.72
C SER A 82 27.25 1.03 -10.11
N ASP A 83 28.54 1.22 -10.36
CA ASP A 83 29.05 2.44 -11.02
C ASP A 83 28.78 2.32 -12.52
N ALA A 84 27.51 2.47 -12.92
CA ALA A 84 27.17 2.55 -14.33
C ALA A 84 27.52 3.96 -14.86
N PRO A 85 28.12 4.08 -16.08
CA PRO A 85 28.59 5.35 -16.63
C PRO A 85 27.48 6.38 -16.95
N ARG A 86 26.22 6.08 -16.60
CA ARG A 86 25.03 6.91 -16.83
C ARG A 86 24.38 7.43 -15.54
N VAL A 87 25.01 7.20 -14.38
CA VAL A 87 24.44 7.59 -13.07
C VAL A 87 25.12 8.87 -12.60
N ASN A 88 24.30 9.90 -12.30
CA ASN A 88 24.78 11.21 -11.84
C ASN A 88 25.35 11.17 -10.40
N GLU A 89 25.18 10.05 -9.70
CA GLU A 89 25.59 9.85 -8.33
C GLU A 89 26.53 8.64 -8.23
N ALA A 90 27.62 8.77 -7.47
CA ALA A 90 28.56 7.67 -7.29
C ALA A 90 27.88 6.47 -6.63
N GLY A 91 28.10 5.25 -7.14
CA GLY A 91 27.38 4.05 -6.69
C GLY A 91 27.55 3.76 -5.20
N ARG A 92 28.69 4.16 -4.61
CA ARG A 92 28.94 4.08 -3.17
C ARG A 92 28.01 4.98 -2.34
N VAL A 93 27.71 6.19 -2.83
CA VAL A 93 26.82 7.15 -2.17
C VAL A 93 25.38 6.65 -2.29
N MET A 94 24.95 6.27 -3.49
CA MET A 94 23.63 5.69 -3.74
C MET A 94 23.38 4.46 -2.87
N ARG A 95 24.35 3.53 -2.77
CA ARG A 95 24.26 2.39 -1.84
C ARG A 95 24.10 2.84 -0.39
N GLY A 96 24.84 3.86 0.06
CA GLY A 96 24.71 4.43 1.40
C GLY A 96 23.28 4.88 1.70
N LYS A 97 22.68 5.65 0.79
CA LYS A 97 21.29 6.11 0.92
C LYS A 97 20.28 4.97 0.95
N ILE A 98 20.44 3.97 0.07
CA ILE A 98 19.57 2.78 0.07
C ILE A 98 19.72 1.99 1.39
N VAL A 99 20.93 1.88 1.94
CA VAL A 99 21.21 1.21 3.23
C VAL A 99 20.54 1.95 4.40
N GLU A 100 20.57 3.28 4.39
CA GLU A 100 19.87 4.10 5.38
C GLU A 100 18.36 3.91 5.29
N GLU A 101 17.81 3.88 4.08
CA GLU A 101 16.39 3.66 3.84
C GLU A 101 15.93 2.26 4.26
N VAL A 102 16.70 1.20 3.96
CA VAL A 102 16.40 -0.15 4.46
C VAL A 102 16.38 -0.18 5.99
N ASN A 103 17.35 0.46 6.66
CA ASN A 103 17.35 0.56 8.12
C ASN A 103 16.12 1.32 8.64
N ARG A 104 15.80 2.47 8.04
CA ARG A 104 14.66 3.30 8.42
C ARG A 104 13.36 2.50 8.34
N VAL A 105 13.08 1.92 7.16
CA VAL A 105 11.84 1.20 6.89
C VAL A 105 11.67 0.00 7.83
N VAL A 106 12.71 -0.83 7.99
CA VAL A 106 12.64 -2.00 8.88
C VAL A 106 12.43 -1.58 10.33
N ARG A 107 13.16 -0.57 10.82
CA ARG A 107 13.05 -0.13 12.22
C ARG A 107 11.72 0.54 12.54
N GLN A 108 11.19 1.36 11.64
CA GLN A 108 9.90 2.03 11.82
C GLN A 108 8.75 1.02 11.85
N ASN A 109 8.84 -0.05 11.06
CA ASN A 109 7.78 -1.05 10.93
C ASN A 109 8.03 -2.33 11.76
N ARG A 110 9.05 -2.33 12.62
CA ARG A 110 9.53 -3.54 13.32
C ARG A 110 8.47 -4.28 14.12
N THR A 111 7.47 -3.58 14.65
CA THR A 111 6.39 -4.17 15.46
C THR A 111 5.16 -4.57 14.66
N LYS A 112 5.08 -4.17 13.39
CA LYS A 112 3.93 -4.42 12.50
C LYS A 112 4.34 -4.59 11.03
N PRO A 113 5.33 -5.44 10.71
CA PRO A 113 5.78 -5.59 9.31
C PRO A 113 4.73 -6.24 8.41
N ASN A 114 3.72 -6.87 9.01
CA ASN A 114 2.56 -7.43 8.31
C ASN A 114 1.48 -6.40 7.95
N GLU A 115 1.61 -5.13 8.34
CA GLU A 115 0.71 -4.06 7.91
C GLU A 115 1.33 -3.29 6.73
N THR A 116 0.50 -2.88 5.77
CA THR A 116 0.91 -1.99 4.67
C THR A 116 -0.17 -0.99 4.38
N LEU A 117 0.25 0.26 4.32
CA LEU A 117 -0.56 1.37 3.87
C LEU A 117 -0.53 1.42 2.33
N TYR A 118 -1.70 1.42 1.72
CA TYR A 118 -1.89 1.71 0.31
C TYR A 118 -2.68 3.01 0.21
N ASP A 119 -2.05 4.07 -0.29
CA ASP A 119 -2.62 5.40 -0.43
C ASP A 119 -2.47 5.90 -1.89
N PHE A 120 -2.78 7.17 -2.11
CA PHE A 120 -2.65 7.81 -3.43
C PHE A 120 -1.36 8.62 -3.57
N PHE A 121 -0.40 8.51 -2.64
CA PHE A 121 0.83 9.26 -2.72
C PHE A 121 1.55 9.04 -4.05
N ASN A 122 1.84 10.13 -4.76
CA ASN A 122 2.46 10.12 -6.09
C ASN A 122 1.69 9.29 -7.15
N ALA A 123 0.41 9.00 -6.89
CA ALA A 123 -0.50 8.44 -7.88
C ALA A 123 -1.01 9.56 -8.80
N GLY A 124 -1.35 9.18 -10.03
CA GLY A 124 -1.92 10.07 -11.04
C GLY A 124 -2.52 9.29 -12.21
N PRO A 125 -3.03 9.98 -13.24
CA PRO A 125 -3.73 9.34 -14.35
C PRO A 125 -2.87 8.36 -15.18
N THR A 126 -1.55 8.48 -15.11
CA THR A 126 -0.62 7.56 -15.80
C THR A 126 -0.27 6.32 -14.98
N THR A 127 -0.50 6.35 -13.66
CA THR A 127 -0.17 5.25 -12.75
C THR A 127 -1.16 4.11 -12.94
N GLN A 128 -0.67 2.88 -13.15
CA GLN A 128 -1.54 1.72 -13.36
C GLN A 128 -2.03 1.07 -12.05
N ALA A 129 -1.39 1.35 -10.92
CA ALA A 129 -1.70 0.72 -9.64
C ALA A 129 -2.99 1.30 -9.01
N HIS A 130 -2.87 2.45 -8.35
CA HIS A 130 -3.96 3.14 -7.67
C HIS A 130 -4.71 4.04 -8.65
N LYS A 131 -6.04 4.01 -8.60
CA LYS A 131 -6.90 4.85 -9.45
C LYS A 131 -8.06 5.47 -8.66
N ALA A 132 -8.43 6.69 -9.00
CA ALA A 132 -9.56 7.40 -8.41
C ALA A 132 -10.47 7.94 -9.52
N TYR A 133 -11.77 7.81 -9.31
CA TYR A 133 -12.79 8.19 -10.28
C TYR A 133 -13.91 8.98 -9.61
N SER A 134 -14.66 9.71 -10.43
CA SER A 134 -15.88 10.40 -10.07
C SER A 134 -17.06 9.89 -10.89
N SER A 135 -18.27 10.00 -10.34
CA SER A 135 -19.52 9.76 -11.05
C SER A 135 -20.67 10.49 -10.33
N ASN A 136 -21.88 10.35 -10.87
CA ASN A 136 -23.12 10.84 -10.28
C ASN A 136 -23.97 9.73 -9.62
N SER A 137 -23.56 8.46 -9.76
CA SER A 137 -24.29 7.30 -9.24
C SER A 137 -23.36 6.18 -8.76
N GLU A 138 -23.90 5.26 -7.95
CA GLU A 138 -23.17 4.09 -7.43
C GLU A 138 -23.15 2.94 -8.45
N ALA A 139 -22.43 3.12 -9.56
CA ALA A 139 -22.26 2.07 -10.55
C ALA A 139 -21.34 0.93 -10.05
N ALA A 140 -21.33 -0.22 -10.74
CA ALA A 140 -20.31 -1.24 -10.52
C ALA A 140 -18.91 -0.71 -10.93
N PRO A 141 -17.80 -1.20 -10.34
CA PRO A 141 -16.47 -0.65 -10.61
C PRO A 141 -15.98 -0.73 -12.06
N ASP A 142 -16.53 -1.64 -12.86
CA ASP A 142 -16.21 -1.85 -14.28
C ASP A 142 -17.16 -1.10 -15.23
N SER A 143 -18.10 -0.33 -14.70
CA SER A 143 -19.02 0.48 -15.49
C SER A 143 -18.28 1.58 -16.28
N SER A 144 -18.76 1.88 -17.48
CA SER A 144 -18.25 2.99 -18.29
C SER A 144 -18.67 4.38 -17.77
N GLY A 145 -19.50 4.45 -16.73
CA GLY A 145 -19.96 5.70 -16.11
C GLY A 145 -18.96 6.38 -15.16
N TRP A 146 -17.76 5.82 -15.01
CA TRP A 146 -16.69 6.38 -14.19
C TRP A 146 -15.82 7.32 -15.00
N ILE A 147 -15.61 8.53 -14.48
CA ILE A 147 -14.69 9.52 -15.04
C ILE A 147 -13.45 9.57 -14.15
N GLU A 148 -12.28 9.25 -14.69
CA GLU A 148 -11.04 9.28 -13.92
C GLU A 148 -10.70 10.73 -13.50
N LEU A 149 -10.19 10.89 -12.27
CA LEU A 149 -9.77 12.20 -11.77
C LEU A 149 -8.58 12.75 -12.56
N SER A 150 -8.50 14.08 -12.65
CA SER A 150 -7.37 14.81 -13.23
C SER A 150 -6.10 14.71 -12.37
N SER A 151 -4.95 15.05 -12.93
CA SER A 151 -3.67 15.04 -12.21
C SER A 151 -3.68 15.94 -10.98
N GLU A 152 -4.33 17.11 -11.08
CA GLU A 152 -4.48 18.07 -10.00
C GLU A 152 -5.34 17.49 -8.87
N GLN A 153 -6.46 16.85 -9.21
CA GLN A 153 -7.32 16.19 -8.22
C GLN A 153 -6.62 15.01 -7.52
N TYR A 154 -5.77 14.26 -8.22
CA TYR A 154 -4.95 13.23 -7.57
C TYR A 154 -3.98 13.82 -6.54
N GLN A 155 -3.38 14.98 -6.82
CA GLN A 155 -2.45 15.63 -5.88
C GLN A 155 -3.13 15.98 -4.56
N GLN A 156 -4.39 16.42 -4.62
CA GLN A 156 -5.24 16.68 -3.45
C GLN A 156 -5.64 15.42 -2.67
N LEU A 157 -5.23 14.22 -3.11
CA LEU A 157 -5.45 12.96 -2.38
C LEU A 157 -4.15 12.40 -1.77
N TRP A 158 -3.00 13.06 -2.00
CA TRP A 158 -1.70 12.53 -1.60
C TRP A 158 -1.48 12.54 -0.09
N TYR A 159 -2.09 13.49 0.61
CA TYR A 159 -1.90 13.70 2.04
C TYR A 159 -3.21 14.04 2.72
N SER A 160 -3.25 13.85 4.03
CA SER A 160 -4.25 14.48 4.89
C SER A 160 -3.68 15.86 5.28
N ASP A 161 -3.99 16.89 4.49
CA ASP A 161 -3.39 18.23 4.62
C ASP A 161 -4.39 19.40 4.47
N ASP A 162 -5.68 19.10 4.49
CA ASP A 162 -6.80 20.03 4.32
C ASP A 162 -6.97 20.58 2.89
N ASP A 163 -6.14 20.19 1.92
CA ASP A 163 -6.38 20.49 0.49
C ASP A 163 -7.27 19.42 -0.15
N ARG A 164 -8.56 19.74 -0.29
CA ARG A 164 -9.60 18.74 -0.60
C ARG A 164 -9.85 18.63 -2.10
N CYS A 165 -9.81 17.39 -2.59
CA CYS A 165 -10.41 17.04 -3.87
C CYS A 165 -11.93 17.22 -3.79
N GLN A 166 -12.50 17.99 -4.71
CA GLN A 166 -13.93 18.25 -4.80
C GLN A 166 -14.56 17.51 -5.98
N ILE A 167 -15.66 16.82 -5.72
CA ILE A 167 -16.53 16.23 -6.75
C ILE A 167 -17.89 16.90 -6.62
N ILE A 168 -18.37 17.52 -7.69
CA ILE A 168 -19.57 18.36 -7.69
C ILE A 168 -20.55 17.78 -8.71
N GLN A 169 -21.80 17.60 -8.30
CA GLN A 169 -22.89 17.23 -9.19
C GLN A 169 -24.07 18.19 -9.04
N GLY A 170 -24.53 18.73 -10.17
CA GLY A 170 -25.53 19.80 -10.20
C GLY A 170 -26.93 19.34 -10.60
N GLU A 171 -27.08 18.22 -11.32
CA GLU A 171 -28.38 17.78 -11.83
C GLU A 171 -29.28 17.26 -10.71
N SER A 172 -30.60 17.49 -10.83
CA SER A 172 -31.56 17.06 -9.81
C SER A 172 -31.55 15.54 -9.66
N GLY A 173 -31.29 15.05 -8.45
CA GLY A 173 -31.20 13.63 -8.13
C GLY A 173 -29.78 13.05 -8.19
N ASP A 174 -28.80 13.81 -8.67
CA ASP A 174 -27.42 13.35 -8.73
C ASP A 174 -26.73 13.41 -7.37
N TYR A 175 -25.89 12.40 -7.11
CA TYR A 175 -25.03 12.34 -5.94
C TYR A 175 -23.58 12.56 -6.36
N ALA A 176 -22.80 13.32 -5.60
CA ALA A 176 -21.36 13.33 -5.82
C ALA A 176 -20.75 12.02 -5.29
N VAL A 177 -20.14 11.23 -6.18
CA VAL A 177 -19.56 9.92 -5.88
C VAL A 177 -18.07 9.92 -6.23
N ALA A 178 -17.22 9.44 -5.31
CA ALA A 178 -15.83 9.06 -5.55
C ALA A 178 -15.67 7.54 -5.51
N LEU A 179 -14.89 6.98 -6.42
CA LEU A 179 -14.47 5.58 -6.42
C LEU A 179 -12.95 5.48 -6.35
N PHE A 180 -12.45 4.81 -5.32
CA PHE A 180 -11.04 4.55 -5.09
C PHE A 180 -10.71 3.08 -5.37
N ARG A 181 -9.70 2.86 -6.21
CA ARG A 181 -9.13 1.56 -6.54
C ARG A 181 -7.76 1.43 -5.92
N PHE A 182 -7.60 0.50 -4.98
CA PHE A 182 -6.31 0.19 -4.37
C PHE A 182 -5.74 -1.09 -4.97
N LYS A 183 -4.52 -1.03 -5.50
CA LYS A 183 -3.76 -2.21 -5.93
C LYS A 183 -2.94 -2.72 -4.76
N ILE A 184 -3.36 -3.85 -4.18
CA ILE A 184 -2.64 -4.49 -3.08
C ILE A 184 -1.59 -5.46 -3.62
N ALA A 185 -0.44 -5.53 -2.95
CA ALA A 185 0.65 -6.44 -3.30
C ALA A 185 0.49 -7.83 -2.66
N SER A 186 -0.29 -7.93 -1.60
CA SER A 186 -0.57 -9.18 -0.88
C SER A 186 -1.44 -10.13 -1.69
N ARG A 187 -1.22 -11.44 -1.53
CA ARG A 187 -2.10 -12.47 -2.11
C ARG A 187 -3.43 -12.46 -1.36
N GLU A 188 -4.56 -12.59 -2.07
CA GLU A 188 -5.90 -12.49 -1.47
C GLU A 188 -6.11 -13.43 -0.26
N LYS A 189 -5.52 -14.62 -0.30
CA LYS A 189 -5.66 -15.64 0.76
C LYS A 189 -4.78 -15.39 1.97
N THR A 190 -3.75 -14.53 1.87
CA THR A 190 -2.90 -14.17 3.00
C THR A 190 -3.42 -12.98 3.78
N VAL A 191 -4.38 -12.23 3.22
CA VAL A 191 -4.99 -11.08 3.90
C VAL A 191 -5.78 -11.55 5.12
N LYS A 192 -5.52 -10.92 6.26
CA LYS A 192 -6.18 -11.17 7.55
C LYS A 192 -7.17 -10.07 7.91
N LYS A 193 -6.88 -8.83 7.52
CA LYS A 193 -7.70 -7.65 7.79
C LYS A 193 -7.46 -6.60 6.72
N MET A 194 -8.51 -5.87 6.36
CA MET A 194 -8.39 -4.62 5.60
C MET A 194 -9.13 -3.51 6.35
N VAL A 195 -8.55 -2.32 6.37
CA VAL A 195 -9.13 -1.12 6.94
C VAL A 195 -9.09 -0.04 5.87
N LEU A 196 -10.25 0.27 5.30
CA LEU A 196 -10.38 1.32 4.28
C LEU A 196 -10.89 2.58 4.95
N SER A 197 -10.24 3.70 4.70
CA SER A 197 -10.58 4.98 5.33
C SER A 197 -10.75 6.07 4.28
N PHE A 198 -11.78 6.87 4.49
CA PHE A 198 -12.06 8.10 3.76
C PHE A 198 -12.03 9.24 4.77
N GLU A 199 -11.37 10.34 4.42
CA GLU A 199 -11.34 11.56 5.22
C GLU A 199 -11.96 12.69 4.41
N GLY A 200 -13.04 13.26 4.94
CA GLY A 200 -13.76 14.34 4.29
C GLY A 200 -15.22 14.41 4.71
N TYR A 201 -16.04 15.09 3.91
CA TYR A 201 -17.47 15.26 4.15
C TYR A 201 -18.23 15.54 2.86
N GLY A 202 -19.55 15.46 2.93
CA GLY A 202 -20.44 15.82 1.82
C GLY A 202 -21.38 16.95 2.20
N THR A 203 -21.75 17.80 1.25
CA THR A 203 -22.78 18.83 1.38
C THR A 203 -23.81 18.68 0.27
N ALA A 204 -25.10 18.78 0.60
CA ALA A 204 -26.18 18.79 -0.38
C ALA A 204 -27.41 19.50 0.24
N PRO A 205 -28.42 19.88 -0.57
CA PRO A 205 -29.63 20.56 -0.07
C PRO A 205 -30.40 19.74 0.98
N GLY A 206 -30.36 18.40 0.88
CA GLY A 206 -30.96 17.50 1.88
C GLY A 206 -30.19 17.39 3.21
N GLY A 207 -29.06 18.08 3.35
CA GLY A 207 -28.18 18.05 4.51
C GLY A 207 -26.80 17.45 4.23
N ASN A 208 -25.91 17.63 5.19
CA ASN A 208 -24.52 17.18 5.10
C ASN A 208 -24.36 15.70 5.39
N GLY A 209 -23.28 15.14 4.86
CA GLY A 209 -22.77 13.83 5.18
C GLY A 209 -22.39 13.01 3.96
N VAL A 210 -21.70 11.92 4.25
CA VAL A 210 -21.14 10.99 3.27
C VAL A 210 -21.42 9.55 3.74
N SER A 211 -21.61 8.64 2.78
CA SER A 211 -21.59 7.21 2.99
C SER A 211 -20.40 6.59 2.28
N VAL A 212 -19.78 5.61 2.92
CA VAL A 212 -18.69 4.83 2.33
C VAL A 212 -19.02 3.34 2.29
N LYS A 213 -18.57 2.64 1.24
CA LYS A 213 -18.89 1.23 0.97
C LYS A 213 -17.73 0.51 0.28
N VAL A 214 -17.69 -0.81 0.36
CA VAL A 214 -16.68 -1.64 -0.31
C VAL A 214 -17.35 -2.61 -1.27
N TRP A 215 -16.78 -2.80 -2.46
CA TRP A 215 -17.32 -3.70 -3.47
C TRP A 215 -17.11 -5.17 -3.10
N ASN A 216 -18.20 -5.91 -2.93
CA ASN A 216 -18.16 -7.37 -2.86
C ASN A 216 -18.38 -7.93 -4.26
N ARG A 217 -17.32 -8.48 -4.87
CA ARG A 217 -17.34 -9.01 -6.24
C ARG A 217 -18.16 -10.30 -6.38
N GLU A 218 -18.25 -11.08 -5.31
CA GLU A 218 -18.99 -12.34 -5.30
C GLU A 218 -20.50 -12.07 -5.27
N ALA A 219 -20.91 -11.06 -4.49
CA ALA A 219 -22.29 -10.61 -4.44
C ALA A 219 -22.67 -9.65 -5.58
N GLY A 220 -21.68 -9.09 -6.29
CA GLY A 220 -21.89 -8.04 -7.30
C GLY A 220 -22.53 -6.78 -6.71
N ALA A 221 -22.17 -6.41 -5.48
CA ALA A 221 -22.83 -5.33 -4.75
C ALA A 221 -21.90 -4.55 -3.81
N TRP A 222 -22.22 -3.28 -3.58
CA TRP A 222 -21.62 -2.45 -2.54
C TRP A 222 -22.11 -2.90 -1.15
N GLN A 223 -21.19 -3.18 -0.24
CA GLN A 223 -21.48 -3.70 1.11
C GLN A 223 -20.70 -2.95 2.20
N ASN A 224 -21.00 -3.27 3.46
CA ASN A 224 -20.37 -2.70 4.66
C ASN A 224 -20.49 -1.17 4.73
N ALA A 225 -21.66 -0.66 4.38
CA ALA A 225 -21.92 0.78 4.39
C ALA A 225 -21.67 1.39 5.77
N GLN A 226 -20.92 2.47 5.81
CA GLN A 226 -20.76 3.35 6.96
C GLN A 226 -21.17 4.76 6.54
N THR A 227 -21.49 5.61 7.51
CA THR A 227 -21.92 6.99 7.28
C THR A 227 -21.25 7.92 8.29
N GLY A 228 -20.95 9.14 7.87
CA GLY A 228 -20.36 10.19 8.70
C GLY A 228 -20.41 11.54 7.99
N GLY A 229 -19.65 12.52 8.44
CA GLY A 229 -19.55 13.88 7.88
C GLY A 229 -20.80 14.74 8.10
N ALA A 230 -21.69 14.34 9.01
CA ALA A 230 -22.96 15.05 9.26
C ALA A 230 -22.75 16.47 9.81
N GLY A 231 -21.59 16.72 10.43
CA GLY A 231 -21.19 18.05 10.91
C GLY A 231 -20.80 19.04 9.81
N GLY A 232 -20.65 18.59 8.55
CA GLY A 232 -20.18 19.46 7.45
C GLY A 232 -18.70 19.86 7.60
N THR A 233 -17.93 19.08 8.36
CA THR A 233 -16.50 19.23 8.56
C THR A 233 -15.84 17.87 8.36
N ASP A 234 -14.53 17.85 8.18
CA ASP A 234 -13.79 16.61 7.96
C ASP A 234 -14.03 15.60 9.09
N GLU A 235 -14.32 14.38 8.66
CA GLU A 235 -14.43 13.21 9.51
C GLU A 235 -13.73 12.04 8.81
N THR A 236 -12.98 11.25 9.57
CA THR A 236 -12.43 9.98 9.07
C THR A 236 -13.45 8.86 9.26
N ILE A 237 -13.90 8.29 8.16
CA ILE A 237 -14.91 7.23 8.13
C ILE A 237 -14.24 5.96 7.63
N THR A 238 -14.38 4.88 8.40
CA THR A 238 -13.61 3.66 8.21
C THR A 238 -14.50 2.44 8.02
N VAL A 239 -14.17 1.60 7.03
CA VAL A 239 -14.72 0.26 6.87
C VAL A 239 -13.64 -0.76 7.27
N THR A 240 -13.95 -1.61 8.26
CA THR A 240 -13.06 -2.72 8.66
C THR A 240 -13.61 -4.04 8.15
N LEU A 241 -12.80 -4.76 7.37
CA LEU A 241 -13.09 -6.11 6.87
C LEU A 241 -12.15 -7.11 7.55
N ALA A 242 -12.72 -8.16 8.13
CA ALA A 242 -11.96 -9.23 8.83
C ALA A 242 -12.41 -10.65 8.45
N SER A 243 -13.39 -10.79 7.56
CA SER A 243 -13.94 -12.07 7.10
C SER A 243 -14.31 -11.98 5.62
N ASN A 244 -14.39 -13.15 4.96
CA ASN A 244 -14.71 -13.28 3.53
C ASN A 244 -13.86 -12.35 2.63
N LEU A 245 -12.60 -12.11 3.01
CA LEU A 245 -11.70 -11.15 2.38
C LEU A 245 -11.47 -11.39 0.86
N PRO A 246 -11.39 -12.64 0.36
CA PRO A 246 -11.32 -12.89 -1.08
C PRO A 246 -12.50 -12.33 -1.88
N ASN A 247 -13.66 -12.11 -1.26
CA ASN A 247 -14.83 -11.52 -1.92
C ASN A 247 -14.65 -10.01 -2.21
N TYR A 248 -13.63 -9.37 -1.64
CA TYR A 248 -13.37 -7.93 -1.80
C TYR A 248 -12.07 -7.65 -2.58
N ILE A 249 -11.35 -8.70 -2.97
CA ILE A 249 -10.09 -8.61 -3.72
C ILE A 249 -10.31 -9.32 -5.05
N ASN A 250 -10.09 -8.63 -6.16
CA ASN A 250 -10.21 -9.28 -7.47
C ASN A 250 -8.93 -10.06 -7.84
N GLN A 251 -8.98 -10.84 -8.94
CA GLN A 251 -7.81 -11.61 -9.42
C GLN A 251 -6.60 -10.71 -9.74
N GLY A 252 -6.85 -9.46 -10.10
CA GLY A 252 -5.83 -8.44 -10.30
C GLY A 252 -5.33 -7.81 -9.01
N GLY A 253 -5.70 -8.28 -7.82
CA GLY A 253 -5.30 -7.70 -6.54
C GLY A 253 -5.83 -6.29 -6.30
N TYR A 254 -6.98 -5.94 -6.88
CA TYR A 254 -7.62 -4.65 -6.69
C TYR A 254 -8.75 -4.74 -5.66
N VAL A 255 -8.83 -3.71 -4.81
CA VAL A 255 -9.91 -3.47 -3.84
C VAL A 255 -10.58 -2.15 -4.20
N TRP A 256 -11.90 -2.09 -4.13
CA TRP A 256 -12.69 -0.93 -4.53
C TRP A 256 -13.46 -0.35 -3.36
N PHE A 257 -13.29 0.94 -3.14
CA PHE A 257 -13.87 1.69 -2.04
C PHE A 257 -14.60 2.90 -2.58
N LEU A 258 -15.87 3.05 -2.24
CA LEU A 258 -16.73 4.11 -2.74
C LEU A 258 -17.05 5.07 -1.59
N ALA A 259 -17.02 6.37 -1.88
CA ALA A 259 -17.56 7.42 -1.04
C ALA A 259 -18.63 8.20 -1.84
N ARG A 260 -19.74 8.56 -1.20
CA ARG A 260 -20.84 9.30 -1.84
C ARG A 260 -21.49 10.25 -0.86
N THR A 261 -21.94 11.41 -1.31
CA THR A 261 -22.84 12.24 -0.50
C THR A 261 -24.05 11.45 0.01
N LEU A 262 -24.54 11.77 1.21
CA LEU A 262 -25.75 11.14 1.75
C LEU A 262 -27.00 11.56 0.98
N ASN A 263 -27.00 12.80 0.51
CA ASN A 263 -28.12 13.44 -0.17
C ASN A 263 -27.71 13.85 -1.59
N ALA A 264 -28.69 13.91 -2.48
CA ALA A 264 -28.53 14.35 -3.86
C ALA A 264 -28.65 15.87 -3.99
N SER A 265 -28.23 16.39 -5.15
CA SER A 265 -28.60 17.71 -5.64
C SER A 265 -30.11 17.80 -5.87
N ASP A 266 -30.67 18.99 -5.71
CA ASP A 266 -32.07 19.31 -6.06
C ASP A 266 -32.19 20.01 -7.43
N GLY A 267 -31.09 20.11 -8.18
CA GLY A 267 -31.03 20.81 -9.47
C GLY A 267 -30.74 22.31 -9.37
N SER A 268 -30.78 22.89 -8.15
CA SER A 268 -30.46 24.29 -7.87
C SER A 268 -29.24 24.44 -6.96
N THR A 269 -29.14 23.56 -5.96
CA THR A 269 -28.03 23.44 -5.00
C THR A 269 -27.29 22.14 -5.27
N PRO A 270 -26.00 22.18 -5.63
CA PRO A 270 -25.26 20.97 -5.98
C PRO A 270 -25.01 20.06 -4.77
N ALA A 271 -24.87 18.77 -5.05
CA ALA A 271 -24.21 17.84 -4.14
C ALA A 271 -22.69 17.95 -4.33
N VAL A 272 -21.96 18.16 -3.25
CA VAL A 272 -20.50 18.28 -3.27
C VAL A 272 -19.90 17.29 -2.28
N LEU A 273 -18.99 16.46 -2.76
CA LEU A 273 -18.16 15.58 -1.94
C LEU A 273 -16.77 16.19 -1.84
N TYR A 274 -16.32 16.43 -0.62
CA TYR A 274 -14.98 16.87 -0.29
C TYR A 274 -14.18 15.70 0.24
N CYS A 275 -13.06 15.38 -0.39
CA CYS A 275 -12.15 14.31 0.00
C CYS A 275 -10.76 14.89 0.26
N ASN A 276 -10.29 14.81 1.50
CA ASN A 276 -8.93 15.16 1.88
C ASN A 276 -7.99 13.97 1.60
N TYR A 277 -8.39 12.77 2.06
CA TYR A 277 -7.50 11.61 2.01
C TYR A 277 -8.28 10.30 1.91
N ALA A 278 -7.71 9.32 1.21
CA ALA A 278 -8.25 7.97 1.12
C ALA A 278 -7.14 6.92 1.15
N CYS A 279 -7.29 5.90 1.99
CA CYS A 279 -6.29 4.86 2.12
C CYS A 279 -6.88 3.48 2.45
N CYS A 280 -6.07 2.45 2.24
CA CYS A 280 -6.36 1.07 2.59
C CYS A 280 -5.17 0.49 3.36
N VAL A 281 -5.37 0.15 4.63
CA VAL A 281 -4.39 -0.58 5.42
C VAL A 281 -4.71 -2.07 5.35
N VAL A 282 -3.77 -2.86 4.82
CA VAL A 282 -3.89 -4.31 4.72
C VAL A 282 -2.99 -4.95 5.76
N THR A 283 -3.57 -5.82 6.59
CA THR A 283 -2.83 -6.71 7.49
C THR A 283 -2.81 -8.11 6.90
N VAL A 284 -1.63 -8.70 6.73
CA VAL A 284 -1.49 -10.09 6.33
C VAL A 284 -1.31 -11.03 7.53
N ASN A 285 -1.64 -12.30 7.30
CA ASN A 285 -1.26 -13.41 8.16
C ASN A 285 0.20 -13.78 7.89
N GLY A 286 1.15 -13.11 8.53
CA GLY A 286 2.59 -13.31 8.33
C GLY A 286 3.39 -12.83 9.54
N ILE A 287 4.70 -12.61 9.37
CA ILE A 287 5.58 -12.15 10.45
C ILE A 287 4.99 -10.93 11.18
N THR A 288 5.02 -10.96 12.51
CA THR A 288 4.51 -9.87 13.36
C THR A 288 5.63 -9.02 13.96
N TYR A 289 6.87 -9.40 13.69
CA TYR A 289 8.06 -8.61 14.03
C TYR A 289 9.18 -8.84 13.04
N CYS A 290 9.94 -7.78 12.74
CA CYS A 290 11.24 -7.89 12.10
C CYS A 290 12.19 -6.78 12.57
N ASP A 291 13.48 -7.06 12.66
CA ASP A 291 14.47 -6.02 12.97
C ASP A 291 15.83 -6.36 12.36
N VAL A 292 16.65 -5.34 12.16
CA VAL A 292 18.02 -5.49 11.65
C VAL A 292 18.91 -6.05 12.77
N ALA A 293 19.40 -7.26 12.58
CA ALA A 293 20.36 -7.90 13.49
C ALA A 293 21.81 -7.42 13.22
N GLY A 294 22.11 -7.04 11.98
CA GLY A 294 23.42 -6.51 11.59
C GLY A 294 23.53 -6.39 10.07
N PHE A 295 24.58 -5.73 9.59
CA PHE A 295 24.90 -5.66 8.16
C PHE A 295 26.41 -5.58 7.92
N ARG A 296 26.83 -5.93 6.71
CA ARG A 296 28.24 -5.87 6.27
C ARG A 296 28.34 -5.46 4.80
N ASN A 297 29.41 -4.76 4.45
CA ASN A 297 29.73 -4.43 3.06
C ASN A 297 30.54 -5.56 2.43
N LEU A 298 30.20 -5.92 1.20
CA LEU A 298 30.77 -7.01 0.41
C LEU A 298 31.05 -6.52 -1.01
N ASP A 299 31.61 -5.30 -1.12
CA ASP A 299 31.88 -4.61 -2.38
C ASP A 299 32.77 -5.47 -3.30
N ARG A 300 32.45 -5.46 -4.58
CA ARG A 300 33.19 -6.16 -5.65
C ARG A 300 33.79 -5.12 -6.58
N VAL A 301 35.02 -4.72 -6.26
CA VAL A 301 35.79 -3.63 -6.91
C VAL A 301 36.99 -4.13 -7.69
N ASP A 302 37.11 -5.44 -7.84
CA ASP A 302 38.16 -6.14 -8.58
C ASP A 302 37.93 -6.13 -10.10
N VAL A 303 36.68 -5.96 -10.55
CA VAL A 303 36.29 -5.97 -11.97
C VAL A 303 35.31 -4.82 -12.25
N LYS A 304 35.46 -4.15 -13.41
CA LYS A 304 34.51 -3.12 -13.85
C LYS A 304 33.31 -3.72 -14.61
N PRO A 305 32.10 -3.15 -14.47
CA PRO A 305 31.75 -2.05 -13.58
C PRO A 305 31.81 -2.48 -12.11
N PHE A 306 32.25 -1.58 -11.24
CA PHE A 306 32.29 -1.86 -9.80
C PHE A 306 30.87 -2.09 -9.29
N VAL A 307 30.72 -3.11 -8.43
CA VAL A 307 29.45 -3.44 -7.79
C VAL A 307 29.61 -3.25 -6.29
N PHE A 308 28.91 -2.29 -5.73
CA PHE A 308 28.84 -2.09 -4.29
C PHE A 308 27.69 -2.90 -3.71
N ARG A 309 27.97 -3.60 -2.60
CA ARG A 309 27.04 -4.55 -2.01
C ARG A 309 27.01 -4.41 -0.51
N THR A 310 25.81 -4.28 0.06
CA THR A 310 25.60 -4.37 1.51
C THR A 310 24.63 -5.50 1.81
N GLU A 311 25.01 -6.41 2.68
CA GLU A 311 24.18 -7.54 3.11
C GLU A 311 23.75 -7.32 4.56
N PHE A 312 22.44 -7.24 4.78
CA PHE A 312 21.79 -7.21 6.07
C PHE A 312 21.34 -8.61 6.48
N THR A 313 21.44 -8.87 7.78
CA THR A 313 20.71 -9.94 8.45
C THR A 313 19.52 -9.33 9.17
N VAL A 314 18.31 -9.71 8.77
CA VAL A 314 17.05 -9.27 9.40
C VAL A 314 16.46 -10.46 10.14
N LYS A 315 16.25 -10.30 11.45
CA LYS A 315 15.60 -11.32 12.28
C LYS A 315 14.11 -11.04 12.32
N SER A 316 13.28 -12.07 12.16
CA SER A 316 11.82 -11.94 12.20
C SER A 316 11.17 -13.08 12.95
N TRP A 317 9.95 -12.86 13.45
CA TRP A 317 9.14 -13.95 13.99
C TRP A 317 7.67 -13.85 13.64
N PHE A 318 7.03 -15.01 13.62
CA PHE A 318 5.62 -15.22 13.39
C PHE A 318 5.08 -16.17 14.46
N PHE A 319 3.86 -15.91 14.95
CA PHE A 319 3.15 -16.78 15.87
C PHE A 319 1.95 -17.39 15.16
N GLU A 320 1.83 -18.71 15.20
CA GLU A 320 0.68 -19.44 14.68
C GLU A 320 0.02 -20.28 15.78
N ASN A 321 -1.31 -20.33 15.75
CA ASN A 321 -2.09 -21.28 16.53
C ASN A 321 -2.65 -22.33 15.58
N ILE A 322 -2.20 -23.57 15.73
CA ILE A 322 -2.61 -24.71 14.89
C ILE A 322 -3.78 -25.49 15.50
N GLY A 323 -4.31 -25.06 16.64
CA GLY A 323 -5.39 -25.73 17.36
C GLY A 323 -6.78 -25.28 16.90
N VAL A 324 -7.51 -26.19 16.25
CA VAL A 324 -8.94 -26.40 16.54
C VAL A 324 -9.06 -27.17 17.85
#